data_AF-D2EFI6-F1
#
_entry.id   AF-D2EFI6-F1
#
_cell.length_a   1.000
_cell.length_b   1.000
_cell.length_c   1.000
_cell.angle_alpha   90.00
_cell.angle_beta   90.00
_cell.angle_gamma   90.00
#
_symmetry.space_group_name_H-M   'P 1'
#
loop_
_entity.id
_entity.type
_entity.pdbx_description
1 polymer ?
#
loop_
_entity_poly.entity_id
_entity_poly.type
_entity_poly.pdbx_seq_one_letter_code
_entity_poly.pdbx_strand_id
1 'polypeptide(L)'
;MAKVTVTICDACKQKIATRTCPVCGKDLCEADTKSFAVDVGLRFGQRMQIYNGYMCEDDYRKLEGNLGGTLAKISESMKSQIDNIIKESVGA
;
A
#
# COMPACT_ATOMS: atom_id res chain seq x y z
N MET A 1 22.71 -30.04 10.04
CA MET A 1 22.69 -28.62 10.48
C MET A 1 21.96 -27.82 9.42
N ALA A 2 20.87 -27.14 9.75
CA ALA A 2 20.17 -26.27 8.80
C ALA A 2 20.97 -24.98 8.63
N LYS A 3 21.31 -24.63 7.39
CA LYS A 3 21.94 -23.35 7.07
C LYS A 3 20.85 -22.28 7.10
N VAL A 4 20.84 -21.45 8.12
CA VAL A 4 19.93 -20.31 8.21
C VAL A 4 20.55 -19.14 7.46
N THR A 5 19.96 -18.77 6.34
CA THR A 5 20.31 -17.54 5.62
C THR A 5 19.52 -16.40 6.23
N VAL A 6 20.20 -15.47 6.89
CA VAL A 6 19.60 -14.22 7.40
C VAL A 6 19.81 -13.10 6.40
N THR A 7 18.73 -12.46 6.01
CA THR A 7 18.77 -11.28 5.15
C THR A 7 18.92 -10.02 6.00
N ILE A 8 19.87 -9.17 5.65
CA ILE A 8 20.12 -7.89 6.34
C ILE A 8 19.32 -6.80 5.62
N CYS A 9 18.73 -5.89 6.40
CA CYS A 9 17.97 -4.75 5.90
C CYS A 9 18.79 -3.92 4.89
N ASP A 10 18.23 -3.68 3.72
CA ASP A 10 18.84 -2.91 2.65
C ASP A 10 18.92 -1.41 2.92
N ALA A 11 18.11 -0.88 3.82
CA ALA A 11 18.10 0.53 4.17
C ALA A 11 19.17 0.86 5.23
N CYS A 12 19.07 0.30 6.44
CA CYS A 12 20.02 0.59 7.52
C CYS A 12 21.29 -0.27 7.51
N LYS A 13 21.30 -1.42 6.81
CA LYS A 13 22.42 -2.39 6.77
C LYS A 13 22.90 -2.88 8.14
N GLN A 14 22.09 -2.72 9.19
CA GLN A 14 22.44 -3.06 10.58
C GLN A 14 21.49 -4.09 11.22
N LYS A 15 20.23 -4.13 10.77
CA LYS A 15 19.17 -4.97 11.36
C LYS A 15 18.77 -6.08 10.41
N ILE A 16 18.22 -7.17 10.96
CA ILE A 16 17.65 -8.27 10.17
C ILE A 16 16.40 -7.75 9.45
N ALA A 17 16.28 -8.07 8.16
CA ALA A 17 15.09 -7.77 7.39
C ALA A 17 13.94 -8.67 7.82
N THR A 18 12.77 -8.08 8.00
CA THR A 18 11.53 -8.76 8.42
C THR A 18 10.47 -8.73 7.35
N ARG A 19 10.61 -7.85 6.34
CA ARG A 19 9.64 -7.62 5.28
C ARG A 19 10.35 -7.25 3.99
N THR A 20 9.70 -7.48 2.86
CA THR A 20 10.20 -7.06 1.54
C THR A 20 9.26 -6.00 0.97
N CYS A 21 9.81 -4.87 0.53
CA CYS A 21 9.04 -3.78 -0.08
C CYS A 21 8.33 -4.28 -1.35
N PRO A 22 6.99 -4.19 -1.43
CA PRO A 22 6.23 -4.69 -2.58
C PRO A 22 6.44 -3.85 -3.86
N VAL A 23 7.02 -2.65 -3.75
CA VAL A 23 7.23 -1.74 -4.88
C VAL A 23 8.60 -1.96 -5.51
N CYS A 24 9.68 -1.94 -4.71
CA CYS A 24 11.06 -2.02 -5.21
C CYS A 24 11.78 -3.34 -4.88
N GLY A 25 11.19 -4.22 -4.08
CA GLY A 25 11.79 -5.51 -3.71
C GLY A 25 12.91 -5.44 -2.67
N LYS A 26 13.23 -4.26 -2.11
CA LYS A 26 14.22 -4.12 -1.03
C LYS A 26 13.77 -4.86 0.22
N ASP A 27 14.71 -5.54 0.88
CA ASP A 27 14.47 -6.17 2.16
C ASP A 27 14.62 -5.16 3.30
N LEU A 28 13.61 -5.02 4.14
CA LEU A 28 13.49 -3.96 5.15
C LEU A 28 13.33 -4.54 6.54
N CYS A 29 13.95 -3.89 7.52
CA CYS A 29 13.58 -4.07 8.91
C CYS A 29 12.31 -3.28 9.24
N GLU A 30 11.67 -3.62 10.35
CA GLU A 30 10.45 -2.96 10.81
C GLU A 30 10.60 -1.45 10.99
N ALA A 31 11.77 -0.99 11.47
CA ALA A 31 12.03 0.45 11.68
C ALA A 31 12.15 1.24 10.36
N ASP A 32 12.58 0.60 9.28
CA ASP A 32 12.75 1.23 7.95
C ASP A 32 11.51 1.02 7.05
N THR A 33 10.46 0.43 7.62
CA THR A 33 9.18 0.19 6.93
C THR A 33 8.22 1.33 7.22
N LYS A 34 7.62 1.91 6.19
CA LYS A 34 6.51 2.88 6.30
C LYS A 34 5.20 2.21 5.96
N SER A 35 4.17 2.45 6.77
CA SER A 35 2.79 2.05 6.47
C SER A 35 2.10 3.08 5.60
N PHE A 36 1.26 2.62 4.68
CA PHE A 36 0.40 3.45 3.87
C PHE A 36 -0.99 2.82 3.78
N ALA A 37 -2.03 3.62 3.92
CA ALA A 37 -3.41 3.18 3.81
C ALA A 37 -4.19 4.09 2.87
N VAL A 38 -5.18 3.51 2.19
CA VAL A 38 -6.17 4.25 1.40
C VAL A 38 -7.53 4.01 2.02
N ASP A 39 -8.13 5.09 2.51
CA ASP A 39 -9.47 5.11 3.06
C ASP A 39 -10.43 5.82 2.10
N VAL A 40 -11.59 5.22 1.87
CA VAL A 40 -12.67 5.80 1.06
C VAL A 40 -13.87 6.07 1.96
N GLY A 41 -14.47 7.25 1.78
CA GLY A 41 -15.67 7.67 2.50
C GLY A 41 -16.87 7.79 1.57
N LEU A 42 -18.02 7.30 2.03
CA LEU A 42 -19.32 7.55 1.42
C LEU A 42 -19.91 8.81 2.04
N ARG A 43 -20.60 9.63 1.24
CA ARG A 43 -21.19 10.90 1.71
C ARG A 43 -22.22 10.71 2.83
N PHE A 44 -22.85 9.55 2.92
CA PHE A 44 -23.78 9.20 4.00
C PHE A 44 -23.09 8.67 5.27
N GLY A 45 -21.77 8.84 5.39
CA GLY A 45 -21.06 8.79 6.68
C GLY A 45 -20.22 7.53 6.93
N GLN A 46 -20.34 6.48 6.12
CA GLN A 46 -19.51 5.30 6.27
C GLN A 46 -18.12 5.52 5.64
N ARG A 47 -17.07 5.14 6.37
CA ARG A 47 -15.70 5.11 5.87
C ARG A 47 -15.20 3.67 5.92
N MET A 48 -14.43 3.29 4.90
CA MET A 48 -13.85 1.97 4.79
C MET A 48 -12.41 2.10 4.30
N GLN A 49 -11.52 1.35 4.94
CA GLN A 49 -10.16 1.16 4.45
C GLN A 49 -10.19 0.16 3.31
N ILE A 50 -9.79 0.58 2.12
CA ILE A 50 -9.76 -0.27 0.92
C ILE A 50 -8.38 -0.85 0.64
N TYR A 51 -7.34 -0.27 1.24
CA TYR A 51 -5.97 -0.73 1.09
C TYR A 51 -5.18 -0.40 2.35
N ASN A 52 -4.37 -1.36 2.78
CA ASN A 52 -3.35 -1.18 3.81
C ASN A 52 -2.10 -1.93 3.36
N GLY A 53 -1.00 -1.20 3.23
CA GLY A 53 0.25 -1.72 2.74
C GLY A 53 1.42 -1.09 3.47
N TYR A 54 2.59 -1.54 3.06
CA TYR A 54 3.85 -1.05 3.58
C TYR A 54 4.87 -0.91 2.45
N MET A 55 5.85 -0.04 2.64
CA MET A 55 6.91 0.21 1.65
C MET A 55 8.14 0.83 2.32
N CYS A 56 9.25 0.93 1.59
CA CYS A 56 10.42 1.67 2.06
C CYS A 56 10.15 3.18 2.07
N GLU A 57 10.96 3.93 2.83
CA GLU A 57 10.83 5.39 2.90
C GLU A 57 11.00 6.09 1.54
N ASP A 58 11.92 5.60 0.68
CA ASP A 58 12.15 6.18 -0.64
C ASP A 58 10.89 6.15 -1.51
N ASP A 59 10.22 5.01 -1.57
CA ASP A 59 9.01 4.84 -2.39
C ASP A 59 7.81 5.52 -1.74
N TYR A 60 7.75 5.55 -0.41
CA TYR A 60 6.75 6.34 0.31
C TYR A 60 6.82 7.82 -0.08
N ARG A 61 8.02 8.42 -0.10
CA ARG A 61 8.21 9.81 -0.49
C ARG A 61 7.86 10.06 -1.97
N LYS A 62 8.16 9.12 -2.87
CA LYS A 62 7.74 9.22 -4.28
C LYS A 62 6.22 9.17 -4.43
N LEU A 63 5.56 8.31 -3.67
CA LEU A 63 4.10 8.20 -3.64
C LEU A 63 3.48 9.50 -3.10
N GLU A 64 4.01 10.04 -2.01
CA GLU A 64 3.58 11.31 -1.42
C GLU A 64 3.74 12.48 -2.40
N GLY A 65 4.88 12.56 -3.10
CA GLY A 65 5.12 13.58 -4.12
C GLY A 65 4.21 13.48 -5.36
N ASN A 66 3.61 12.31 -5.60
CA ASN A 66 2.66 12.08 -6.70
C ASN A 66 1.27 11.65 -6.19
N LEU A 67 0.89 12.10 -5.00
CA LEU A 67 -0.33 11.63 -4.34
C LEU A 67 -1.57 11.95 -5.19
N GLY A 68 -1.67 13.18 -5.72
CA GLY A 68 -2.80 13.60 -6.57
C GLY A 68 -2.96 12.75 -7.83
N GLY A 69 -1.86 12.47 -8.55
CA GLY A 69 -1.87 11.63 -9.74
C GLY A 69 -2.20 10.17 -9.42
N THR A 70 -1.74 9.67 -8.27
CA THR A 70 -2.05 8.32 -7.81
C THR A 70 -3.53 8.17 -7.42
N LEU A 71 -4.07 9.13 -6.66
CA LEU A 71 -5.48 9.16 -6.30
C LEU A 71 -6.40 9.28 -7.53
N ALA A 72 -6.01 10.05 -8.54
CA ALA A 72 -6.76 10.14 -9.79
C ALA A 72 -6.86 8.78 -10.50
N LYS A 73 -5.74 8.04 -10.61
CA LYS A 73 -5.73 6.69 -11.20
C LYS A 73 -6.54 5.69 -10.38
N ILE A 74 -6.45 5.75 -9.06
CA ILE A 74 -7.25 4.90 -8.16
C ILE A 74 -8.75 5.21 -8.38
N SER A 75 -9.13 6.49 -8.38
CA SER A 75 -10.52 6.91 -8.60
C SER A 75 -11.06 6.45 -9.95
N GLU A 76 -10.27 6.57 -11.02
CA GLU A 76 -10.68 6.13 -12.36
C GLU A 76 -10.88 4.61 -12.41
N SER A 77 -9.93 3.85 -11.85
CA SER A 77 -10.02 2.39 -11.80
C SER A 77 -11.17 1.89 -10.93
N MET A 78 -11.50 2.59 -9.85
CA MET A 78 -12.59 2.20 -8.95
C MET A 78 -13.97 2.56 -9.48
N LYS A 79 -14.09 3.63 -10.29
CA LYS A 79 -15.40 4.13 -10.76
C LYS A 79 -16.22 3.04 -11.46
N SER A 80 -15.61 2.31 -12.40
CA SER A 80 -16.30 1.25 -13.14
C SER A 80 -16.73 0.09 -12.24
N GLN A 81 -15.92 -0.26 -11.24
CA GLN A 81 -16.25 -1.31 -10.27
C GLN A 81 -17.40 -0.87 -9.35
N ILE A 82 -17.37 0.37 -8.86
CA ILE A 82 -18.41 0.93 -8.01
C ILE A 82 -19.75 0.99 -8.76
N ASP A 83 -19.77 1.45 -10.02
CA ASP A 83 -20.99 1.53 -10.82
C ASP A 83 -21.65 0.15 -10.97
N ASN A 84 -20.85 -0.90 -11.21
CA ASN A 84 -21.35 -2.27 -11.31
C ASN A 84 -21.90 -2.79 -9.98
N ILE A 85 -21.17 -2.60 -8.87
CA ILE A 85 -21.59 -3.03 -7.53
C ILE A 85 -22.90 -2.32 -7.12
N ILE A 86 -23.04 -1.03 -7.43
CA ILE A 86 -24.26 -0.27 -7.14
C ILE A 86 -25.44 -0.85 -7.94
N LYS A 87 -25.28 -1.08 -9.24
CA LYS A 87 -26.33 -1.68 -10.09
C LYS A 87 -26.80 -3.03 -9.57
N GLU A 88 -25.86 -3.93 -9.27
CA GLU A 88 -26.16 -5.24 -8.68
C GLU A 88 -26.90 -5.11 -7.34
N SER A 89 -26.49 -4.15 -6.49
CA SER A 89 -27.10 -3.93 -5.16
C SER A 89 -28.51 -3.35 -5.22
N VAL A 90 -28.83 -2.55 -6.24
CA VAL A 90 -30.17 -1.93 -6.41
C VAL A 90 -31.07 -2.70 -7.39
N GLY A 91 -30.57 -3.78 -8.00
CA GLY A 91 -31.32 -4.61 -8.94
C GLY A 91 -31.54 -3.97 -10.31
N ALA A 92 -30.60 -3.14 -10.78
CA ALA A 92 -30.63 -2.45 -12.07
C ALA A 92 -29.72 -3.09 -13.13
#